data_AF-A0A2E9W7L6-F1
#
_entry.id   AF-A0A2E9W7L6-F1
#
_cell.length_a   1.000
_cell.length_b   1.000
_cell.length_c   1.000
_cell.angle_alpha   90.00
_cell.angle_beta   90.00
_cell.angle_gamma   90.00
#
_symmetry.space_group_name_H-M   'P 1'
#
loop_
_entity.id
_entity.type
_entity.pdbx_description
1 polymer ?
#
loop_
_entity_poly.entity_id
_entity_poly.type
_entity_poly.pdbx_seq_one_letter_code
_entity_poly.pdbx_strand_id
1 'polypeptide(L)'
;FSHSNRPGASEPDSDDLELIRTQIEEMNEHIHKAKVQIASLRHPKAQDDRFMSAATELDAIVKDTEMATHTILESAEQIDDLAMTLKNSAPSDFVADHVEQIAFIVTKIFESCNFQDITGQRINKVVSTLAFVEERVHNMISIWGEDAFSDLPVSDKDDAEEKPEDSELLNGPQLQGEGISQDDIDKLFD
;
A
#
# COMPACT_ATOMS: atom_id res chain seq x y z
N PHE A 1 -14.33 -56.77 45.07
CA PHE A 1 -14.55 -55.36 44.69
C PHE A 1 -15.25 -55.35 43.34
N SER A 2 -16.55 -55.10 43.35
CA SER A 2 -17.39 -54.99 42.16
C SER A 2 -17.17 -53.60 41.55
N HIS A 3 -16.61 -53.53 40.33
CA HIS A 3 -16.61 -52.29 39.57
C HIS A 3 -17.99 -52.13 38.94
N SER A 4 -18.82 -51.34 39.61
CA SER A 4 -20.07 -50.82 39.09
C SER A 4 -19.83 -50.13 37.76
N ASN A 5 -20.38 -50.70 36.70
CA ASN A 5 -20.50 -50.10 35.39
C ASN A 5 -21.19 -48.74 35.56
N ARG A 6 -20.56 -47.63 35.16
CA ARG A 6 -21.20 -46.32 35.14
C ARG A 6 -22.32 -46.36 34.08
N PRO A 7 -23.60 -46.24 34.45
CA PRO A 7 -24.67 -46.14 33.46
C PRO A 7 -24.75 -44.66 33.03
N GLY A 8 -24.53 -44.38 31.74
CA GLY A 8 -24.76 -43.01 31.25
C GLY A 8 -23.92 -42.53 30.06
N ALA A 9 -23.15 -43.37 29.39
CA ALA A 9 -22.75 -43.09 28.01
C ALA A 9 -23.50 -44.08 27.12
N SER A 10 -24.70 -43.71 26.69
CA SER A 10 -25.35 -44.34 25.55
C SER A 10 -24.38 -44.23 24.36
N GLU A 11 -24.18 -45.34 23.62
CA GLU A 11 -23.51 -45.27 22.32
C GLU A 11 -24.20 -44.20 21.47
N PRO A 12 -23.44 -43.37 20.73
CA PRO A 12 -24.03 -42.29 19.94
C PRO A 12 -25.09 -42.90 19.02
N ASP A 13 -26.30 -42.33 19.05
CA ASP A 13 -27.40 -42.79 18.22
C ASP A 13 -27.06 -42.58 16.74
N SER A 14 -27.66 -43.35 15.84
CA SER A 14 -27.43 -43.20 14.39
C SER A 14 -27.68 -41.77 13.92
N ASP A 15 -28.69 -41.13 14.50
CA ASP A 15 -29.06 -39.74 14.24
C ASP A 15 -27.97 -38.75 14.71
N ASP A 16 -27.29 -39.03 15.84
CA ASP A 16 -26.18 -38.20 16.33
C ASP A 16 -24.97 -38.29 15.39
N LEU A 17 -24.69 -39.47 14.83
CA LEU A 17 -23.61 -39.68 13.86
C LEU A 17 -23.90 -38.98 12.52
N GLU A 18 -25.15 -39.02 12.04
CA GLU A 18 -25.57 -38.28 10.83
C GLU A 18 -25.48 -36.77 11.03
N LEU A 19 -25.87 -36.27 12.21
CA LEU A 19 -25.74 -34.85 12.56
C LEU A 19 -24.27 -34.41 12.58
N ILE A 20 -23.39 -35.16 13.25
CA ILE A 20 -21.95 -34.86 13.30
C ILE A 20 -21.35 -34.88 11.89
N ARG A 21 -21.74 -35.84 11.05
CA ARG A 21 -21.28 -35.91 9.66
C ARG A 21 -21.68 -34.65 8.89
N THR A 22 -22.94 -34.25 8.99
CA THR A 22 -23.44 -33.03 8.34
C THR A 22 -22.67 -31.80 8.80
N GLN A 23 -22.43 -31.66 10.11
CA GLN A 23 -21.65 -30.56 10.67
C GLN A 23 -20.20 -30.54 10.18
N ILE A 24 -19.55 -31.70 10.02
CA ILE A 24 -18.20 -31.81 9.47
C ILE A 24 -18.18 -31.41 7.99
N GLU A 25 -19.19 -31.82 7.22
CA GLU A 25 -19.33 -31.44 5.81
C GLU A 25 -19.50 -29.92 5.67
N GLU A 26 -20.35 -29.29 6.49
CA GLU A 26 -20.51 -27.84 6.55
C GLU A 26 -19.20 -27.13 6.95
N MET A 27 -18.50 -27.61 7.98
CA MET A 27 -17.21 -27.05 8.38
C MET A 27 -16.17 -27.11 7.26
N ASN A 28 -16.10 -28.23 6.53
CA ASN A 28 -15.18 -28.37 5.39
C ASN A 28 -15.51 -27.38 4.28
N GLU A 29 -16.79 -27.15 3.99
CA GLU A 29 -17.21 -26.16 3.00
C GLU A 29 -16.78 -24.75 3.40
N HIS A 30 -16.96 -24.37 4.68
CA HIS A 30 -16.52 -23.09 5.20
C HIS A 30 -14.99 -22.92 5.17
N ILE A 31 -14.23 -23.96 5.51
CA ILE A 31 -12.77 -23.94 5.42
C ILE A 31 -12.33 -23.78 3.97
N HIS A 32 -12.97 -24.47 3.03
CA HIS A 32 -12.66 -24.35 1.62
C HIS A 32 -12.90 -22.93 1.10
N LYS A 33 -14.05 -22.32 1.45
CA LYS A 33 -14.34 -20.91 1.12
C LYS A 33 -13.29 -19.95 1.70
N ALA A 34 -12.87 -20.17 2.95
CA ALA A 34 -11.82 -19.35 3.56
C ALA A 34 -10.47 -19.48 2.84
N LYS A 35 -10.08 -20.70 2.44
CA LYS A 35 -8.86 -20.93 1.65
C LYS A 35 -8.90 -20.24 0.29
N VAL A 36 -10.04 -20.26 -0.40
CA VAL A 36 -10.23 -19.52 -1.67
C VAL A 36 -10.03 -18.02 -1.47
N GLN A 37 -10.61 -17.44 -0.42
CA GLN A 37 -10.44 -16.02 -0.12
C GLN A 37 -8.98 -15.67 0.18
N ILE A 38 -8.28 -16.50 0.95
CA ILE A 38 -6.87 -16.31 1.28
C ILE A 38 -5.99 -16.43 0.03
N ALA A 39 -6.26 -17.42 -0.84
CA ALA A 39 -5.58 -17.57 -2.12
C ALA A 39 -5.77 -16.35 -3.04
N SER A 40 -6.93 -15.71 -3.01
CA SER A 40 -7.20 -14.49 -3.80
C SER A 40 -6.40 -13.28 -3.32
N LEU A 41 -6.03 -13.25 -2.03
CA LEU A 41 -5.16 -12.23 -1.45
C LEU A 41 -3.68 -12.55 -1.71
N ARG A 42 -3.28 -13.79 -1.48
CA ARG A 42 -1.93 -14.30 -1.75
C ARG A 42 -1.97 -15.80 -1.97
N HIS A 43 -1.69 -16.23 -3.20
CA HIS A 43 -1.53 -17.64 -3.50
C HIS A 43 -0.08 -18.08 -3.21
N PRO A 44 0.20 -19.22 -2.54
CA PRO A 44 1.58 -19.63 -2.19
C PRO A 44 2.51 -19.80 -3.39
N LYS A 45 1.93 -20.18 -4.54
CA LYS A 45 2.65 -20.34 -5.82
C LYS A 45 2.68 -19.08 -6.70
N ALA A 46 2.00 -17.99 -6.30
CA ALA A 46 2.06 -16.75 -7.07
C ALA A 46 3.47 -16.15 -6.96
N GLN A 47 4.01 -15.71 -8.10
CA GLN A 47 5.31 -15.03 -8.12
C GLN A 47 5.23 -13.58 -7.63
N ASP A 48 4.06 -12.97 -7.74
CA ASP A 48 3.85 -11.56 -7.41
C ASP A 48 3.04 -11.40 -6.12
N ASP A 49 3.57 -10.63 -5.18
CA ASP A 49 2.91 -10.34 -3.91
C ASP A 49 2.29 -8.94 -4.00
N ARG A 50 0.97 -8.91 -4.21
CA ARG A 50 0.20 -7.66 -4.35
C ARG A 50 0.36 -6.74 -3.14
N PHE A 51 0.54 -7.29 -1.93
CA PHE A 51 0.74 -6.47 -0.73
C PHE A 51 2.12 -5.83 -0.73
N MET A 52 3.15 -6.59 -1.09
CA MET A 52 4.52 -6.07 -1.21
C MET A 52 4.65 -5.03 -2.32
N SER A 53 4.01 -5.27 -3.47
CA SER A 53 3.95 -4.30 -4.56
C SER A 53 3.27 -3.01 -4.10
N ALA A 54 2.07 -3.10 -3.52
CA ALA A 54 1.36 -1.92 -3.01
C ALA A 54 2.14 -1.18 -1.90
N ALA A 55 2.82 -1.90 -1.01
CA ALA A 55 3.67 -1.31 0.02
C ALA A 55 4.87 -0.56 -0.59
N THR A 56 5.50 -1.15 -1.61
CA THR A 56 6.64 -0.54 -2.32
C THR A 56 6.23 0.72 -3.08
N GLU A 57 5.08 0.69 -3.76
CA GLU A 57 4.50 1.87 -4.44
C GLU A 57 4.18 3.00 -3.45
N LEU A 58 3.59 2.67 -2.30
CA LEU A 58 3.30 3.66 -1.26
C LEU A 58 4.57 4.28 -0.67
N ASP A 59 5.64 3.50 -0.49
CA ASP A 59 6.94 4.00 -0.03
C ASP A 59 7.59 4.93 -1.07
N ALA A 60 7.52 4.56 -2.35
CA ALA A 60 7.97 5.42 -3.46
C ALA A 60 7.22 6.76 -3.48
N ILE A 61 5.89 6.74 -3.32
CA ILE A 61 5.08 7.96 -3.21
C ILE A 61 5.52 8.83 -2.03
N VAL A 62 5.79 8.25 -0.86
CA VAL A 62 6.28 9.03 0.30
C VAL A 62 7.61 9.70 -0.04
N LYS A 63 8.56 8.94 -0.58
CA LYS A 63 9.88 9.46 -0.95
C LYS A 63 9.81 10.57 -2.01
N ASP A 64 9.02 10.39 -3.05
CA ASP A 64 8.89 11.38 -4.12
C ASP A 64 8.20 12.65 -3.63
N THR A 65 7.19 12.52 -2.76
CA THR A 65 6.52 13.68 -2.16
C THR A 65 7.41 14.43 -1.17
N GLU A 66 8.29 13.73 -0.44
CA GLU A 66 9.34 14.33 0.38
C GLU A 66 10.35 15.11 -0.47
N MET A 67 10.87 14.50 -1.54
CA MET A 67 11.82 15.16 -2.46
C MET A 67 11.22 16.38 -3.16
N ALA A 68 9.97 16.27 -3.64
CA ALA A 68 9.26 17.38 -4.25
C ALA A 68 9.07 18.54 -3.25
N THR A 69 8.70 18.21 -2.01
CA THR A 69 8.52 19.21 -0.95
C THR A 69 9.84 19.89 -0.61
N HIS A 70 10.94 19.13 -0.50
CA HIS A 70 12.27 19.70 -0.28
C HIS A 70 12.65 20.69 -1.40
N THR A 71 12.42 20.31 -2.66
CA THR A 71 12.69 21.18 -3.82
C THR A 71 11.85 22.46 -3.79
N ILE A 72 10.58 22.37 -3.39
CA ILE A 72 9.69 23.54 -3.22
C ILE A 72 10.21 24.46 -2.12
N LEU A 73 10.62 23.90 -0.98
CA LEU A 73 11.17 24.66 0.14
C LEU A 73 12.47 25.37 -0.23
N GLU A 74 13.41 24.68 -0.90
CA GLU A 74 14.65 25.30 -1.40
C GLU A 74 14.35 26.42 -2.40
N SER A 75 13.39 26.22 -3.30
CA SER A 75 12.97 27.26 -4.24
C SER A 75 12.37 28.47 -3.52
N ALA A 76 11.60 28.24 -2.46
CA ALA A 76 11.03 29.30 -1.64
C ALA A 76 12.12 30.08 -0.87
N GLU A 77 13.15 29.39 -0.34
CA GLU A 77 14.33 30.03 0.27
C GLU A 77 15.06 30.92 -0.72
N GLN A 78 15.31 30.43 -1.94
CA GLN A 78 15.95 31.24 -3.00
C GLN A 78 15.12 32.48 -3.37
N ILE A 79 13.79 32.36 -3.41
CA ILE A 79 12.90 33.51 -3.65
C ILE A 79 13.01 34.52 -2.51
N ASP A 80 13.07 34.06 -1.25
CA ASP A 80 13.22 34.96 -0.09
C ASP A 80 14.55 35.72 -0.13
N ASP A 81 15.65 35.03 -0.40
CA ASP A 81 16.99 35.64 -0.50
C ASP A 81 17.06 36.72 -1.59
N LEU A 82 16.46 36.43 -2.76
CA LEU A 82 16.36 37.39 -3.85
C LEU A 82 15.46 38.58 -3.47
N ALA A 83 14.33 38.32 -2.82
CA ALA A 83 13.44 39.37 -2.33
C ALA A 83 14.15 40.28 -1.32
N MET A 84 14.88 39.74 -0.36
CA MET A 84 15.67 40.51 0.62
C MET A 84 16.77 41.34 -0.06
N THR A 85 17.43 40.78 -1.07
CA THR A 85 18.42 41.51 -1.89
C THR A 85 17.79 42.71 -2.61
N LEU A 86 16.60 42.52 -3.18
CA LEU A 86 15.82 43.58 -3.83
C LEU A 86 15.35 44.63 -2.82
N LYS A 87 14.95 44.24 -1.61
CA LYS A 87 14.55 45.16 -0.54
C LYS A 87 15.66 46.17 -0.23
N ASN A 88 16.89 45.69 -0.12
CA ASN A 88 18.05 46.51 0.21
C ASN A 88 18.43 47.52 -0.89
N SER A 89 17.98 47.28 -2.12
CA SER A 89 18.25 48.14 -3.29
C SER A 89 16.99 48.83 -3.82
N ALA A 90 15.89 48.81 -3.05
CA ALA A 90 14.59 49.27 -3.51
C ALA A 90 14.61 50.79 -3.82
N PRO A 91 14.29 51.21 -5.06
CA PRO A 91 14.36 52.62 -5.45
C PRO A 91 13.12 53.43 -5.03
N SER A 92 12.06 52.78 -4.57
CA SER A 92 10.81 53.41 -4.15
C SER A 92 10.04 52.57 -3.14
N ASP A 93 9.17 53.23 -2.36
CA ASP A 93 8.27 52.58 -1.40
C ASP A 93 7.34 51.56 -2.08
N PHE A 94 6.91 51.83 -3.32
CA PHE A 94 6.12 50.88 -4.10
C PHE A 94 6.84 49.54 -4.31
N VAL A 95 8.15 49.58 -4.62
CA VAL A 95 8.95 48.36 -4.79
C VAL A 95 9.15 47.66 -3.46
N ALA A 96 9.40 48.41 -2.38
CA ALA A 96 9.54 47.85 -1.04
C ALA A 96 8.28 47.10 -0.57
N ASP A 97 7.09 47.67 -0.79
CA ASP A 97 5.80 47.04 -0.46
C ASP A 97 5.57 45.73 -1.22
N HIS A 98 5.99 45.65 -2.50
CA HIS A 98 5.86 44.42 -3.28
C HIS A 98 6.84 43.34 -2.81
N VAL A 99 8.05 43.73 -2.41
CA VAL A 99 9.03 42.81 -1.84
C VAL A 99 8.54 42.23 -0.51
N GLU A 100 7.90 43.03 0.33
CA GLU A 100 7.29 42.55 1.58
C GLU A 100 6.13 41.58 1.31
N GLN A 101 5.31 41.84 0.30
CA GLN A 101 4.26 40.89 -0.12
C GLN A 101 4.85 39.56 -0.62
N ILE A 102 5.96 39.58 -1.34
CA ILE A 102 6.66 38.36 -1.76
C ILE A 102 7.14 37.56 -0.54
N ALA A 103 7.82 38.20 0.42
CA ALA A 103 8.28 37.55 1.64
C ALA A 103 7.12 36.92 2.44
N PHE A 104 5.97 37.59 2.49
CA PHE A 104 4.78 37.06 3.13
C PHE A 104 4.21 35.83 2.40
N ILE A 105 4.21 35.81 1.07
CA ILE A 105 3.79 34.64 0.28
C ILE A 105 4.75 33.47 0.49
N VAL A 106 6.06 33.73 0.49
CA VAL A 106 7.09 32.72 0.76
C VAL A 106 6.90 32.11 2.15
N THR A 107 6.63 32.94 3.17
CA THR A 107 6.30 32.46 4.53
C THR A 107 5.12 31.48 4.52
N LYS A 108 4.06 31.77 3.75
CA LYS A 108 2.92 30.86 3.61
C LYS A 108 3.28 29.54 2.93
N ILE A 109 4.24 29.53 2.01
CA ILE A 109 4.74 28.29 1.38
C ILE A 109 5.40 27.41 2.46
N PHE A 110 6.30 27.97 3.27
CA PHE A 110 6.92 27.25 4.38
C PHE A 110 5.89 26.64 5.34
N GLU A 111 4.88 27.43 5.75
CA GLU A 111 3.82 26.96 6.64
C GLU A 111 2.98 25.84 5.99
N SER A 112 2.67 25.96 4.71
CA SER A 112 1.85 24.98 3.98
C SER A 112 2.59 23.65 3.78
N CYS A 113 3.88 23.70 3.46
CA CYS A 113 4.73 22.52 3.31
C CYS A 113 4.98 21.79 4.64
N ASN A 114 4.82 22.46 5.77
CA ASN A 114 4.97 21.84 7.10
C ASN A 114 3.91 20.77 7.41
N PHE A 115 2.78 20.73 6.66
CA PHE A 115 1.77 19.66 6.78
C PHE A 115 2.20 18.33 6.15
N GLN A 116 3.25 18.30 5.34
CA GLN A 116 3.68 17.10 4.61
C GLN A 116 4.14 15.96 5.54
N ASP A 117 4.71 16.28 6.71
CA ASP A 117 5.08 15.30 7.74
C ASP A 117 3.88 14.43 8.19
N ILE A 118 2.69 15.03 8.32
CA ILE A 118 1.47 14.29 8.68
C ILE A 118 1.04 13.32 7.57
N THR A 119 1.24 13.69 6.31
CA THR A 119 0.93 12.81 5.16
C THR A 119 1.87 11.62 5.11
N GLY A 120 3.18 11.84 5.27
CA GLY A 120 4.18 10.77 5.34
C GLY A 120 3.89 9.78 6.48
N GLN A 121 3.58 10.29 7.68
CA GLN A 121 3.20 9.44 8.82
C GLN A 121 1.93 8.61 8.56
N ARG A 122 0.92 9.20 7.90
CA ARG A 122 -0.33 8.49 7.56
C ARG A 122 -0.09 7.38 6.56
N ILE A 123 0.71 7.63 5.52
CA ILE A 123 1.05 6.60 4.53
C ILE A 123 1.87 5.49 5.18
N ASN A 124 2.89 5.82 5.98
CA ASN A 124 3.67 4.84 6.73
C ASN A 124 2.80 3.95 7.64
N LYS A 125 1.74 4.51 8.23
CA LYS A 125 0.76 3.72 8.99
C LYS A 125 -0.04 2.76 8.11
N VAL A 126 -0.42 3.18 6.90
CA VAL A 126 -1.07 2.30 5.92
C VAL A 126 -0.13 1.17 5.50
N VAL A 127 1.12 1.48 5.15
CA VAL A 127 2.16 0.48 4.81
C VAL A 127 2.35 -0.53 5.95
N SER A 128 2.47 -0.06 7.18
CA SER A 128 2.58 -0.93 8.36
C SER A 128 1.36 -1.83 8.55
N THR A 129 0.16 -1.33 8.21
CA THR A 129 -1.08 -2.11 8.29
C THR A 129 -1.14 -3.18 7.20
N LEU A 130 -0.69 -2.86 5.99
CA LEU A 130 -0.59 -3.84 4.89
C LEU A 130 0.40 -4.96 5.23
N ALA A 131 1.58 -4.62 5.77
CA ALA A 131 2.56 -5.60 6.23
C ALA A 131 2.01 -6.51 7.34
N PHE A 132 1.23 -5.96 8.26
CA PHE A 132 0.55 -6.75 9.29
C PHE A 132 -0.49 -7.71 8.70
N VAL A 133 -1.27 -7.29 7.71
CA VAL A 133 -2.24 -8.15 7.01
C VAL A 133 -1.51 -9.27 6.26
N GLU A 134 -0.42 -8.94 5.56
CA GLU A 134 0.42 -9.90 4.85
C GLU A 134 0.97 -10.97 5.80
N GLU A 135 1.50 -10.58 6.96
CA GLU A 135 2.00 -11.50 7.98
C GLU A 135 0.90 -12.49 8.44
N ARG A 136 -0.34 -12.01 8.61
CA ARG A 136 -1.47 -12.88 9.01
C ARG A 136 -1.87 -13.84 7.91
N VAL A 137 -1.92 -13.37 6.67
CA VAL A 137 -2.18 -14.22 5.50
C VAL A 137 -1.11 -15.31 5.37
N HIS A 138 0.16 -14.95 5.53
CA HIS A 138 1.28 -15.88 5.50
C HIS A 138 1.20 -16.93 6.62
N ASN A 139 0.85 -16.51 7.85
CA ASN A 139 0.64 -17.42 8.97
C ASN A 139 -0.53 -18.39 8.71
N MET A 140 -1.63 -17.92 8.12
CA MET A 140 -2.76 -18.78 7.76
C MET A 140 -2.36 -19.83 6.72
N ILE A 141 -1.63 -19.42 5.68
CA ILE A 141 -1.08 -20.35 4.68
C ILE A 141 -0.18 -21.40 5.36
N SER A 142 0.69 -20.96 6.28
CA SER A 142 1.60 -21.84 7.01
C SER A 142 0.88 -22.87 7.89
N ILE A 143 -0.26 -22.51 8.50
CA ILE A 143 -1.07 -23.42 9.33
C ILE A 143 -1.65 -24.57 8.51
N TRP A 144 -2.13 -24.29 7.30
CA TRP A 144 -2.70 -25.35 6.44
C TRP A 144 -1.64 -26.06 5.59
N GLY A 145 -0.49 -25.43 5.37
CA GLY A 145 0.54 -25.88 4.42
C GLY A 145 0.21 -25.46 2.99
N GLU A 146 1.25 -25.25 2.18
CA GLU A 146 1.11 -24.79 0.79
C GLU A 146 0.31 -25.76 -0.08
N ASP A 147 0.45 -27.07 0.17
CA ASP A 147 -0.29 -28.12 -0.54
C ASP A 147 -1.80 -28.00 -0.36
N ALA A 148 -2.28 -27.38 0.74
CA ALA A 148 -3.70 -27.18 0.98
C ALA A 148 -4.34 -26.16 0.01
N PHE A 149 -3.52 -25.46 -0.77
CA PHE A 149 -3.92 -24.49 -1.78
C PHE A 149 -3.57 -24.95 -3.20
N SER A 150 -2.97 -26.14 -3.39
CA SER A 150 -2.44 -26.58 -4.69
C SER A 150 -3.47 -26.65 -5.81
N ASP A 151 -4.73 -26.93 -5.44
CA ASP A 151 -5.85 -27.15 -6.35
C ASP A 151 -6.66 -25.86 -6.59
N LEU A 152 -6.27 -24.77 -5.91
CA LEU A 152 -6.88 -23.46 -6.11
C LEU A 152 -6.22 -22.76 -7.30
N PRO A 153 -6.98 -21.97 -8.06
CA PRO A 153 -6.41 -21.19 -9.15
C PRO A 153 -5.36 -20.22 -8.59
N VAL A 154 -4.18 -20.22 -9.20
CA VAL A 154 -3.23 -19.13 -9.03
C VAL A 154 -3.85 -17.95 -9.77
N SER A 155 -4.12 -16.85 -9.07
CA SER A 155 -4.50 -15.61 -9.73
C SER A 155 -3.23 -15.06 -10.40
N ASP A 156 -2.90 -15.59 -11.58
CA ASP A 156 -1.94 -14.98 -12.46
C ASP A 156 -2.53 -13.65 -12.95
N LYS A 157 -1.63 -12.69 -13.17
CA LYS A 157 -1.94 -11.34 -13.65
C LYS A 157 -3.01 -11.39 -14.75
N ASP A 158 -3.96 -10.45 -14.71
CA ASP A 158 -4.98 -10.20 -15.74
C ASP A 158 -6.39 -10.78 -15.55
N ASP A 159 -6.94 -10.74 -14.33
CA ASP A 159 -8.35 -10.29 -14.26
C ASP A 159 -8.31 -8.77 -14.47
N ALA A 160 -8.23 -8.41 -15.75
CA ALA A 160 -8.39 -7.05 -16.23
C ALA A 160 -9.77 -6.55 -15.76
N GLU A 161 -9.80 -5.90 -14.59
CA GLU A 161 -10.67 -4.74 -14.44
C GLU A 161 -10.35 -3.85 -15.64
N GLU A 162 -11.37 -3.58 -16.47
CA GLU A 162 -11.27 -2.67 -17.60
C GLU A 162 -10.44 -1.45 -17.18
N LYS A 163 -9.18 -1.39 -17.64
CA LYS A 163 -8.33 -0.24 -17.33
C LYS A 163 -9.11 0.97 -17.81
N PRO A 164 -9.49 1.91 -16.93
CA PRO A 164 -10.21 3.10 -17.36
C PRO A 164 -9.37 3.78 -18.45
N GLU A 165 -10.04 4.36 -19.46
CA GLU A 165 -9.39 4.94 -20.66
C GLU A 165 -8.30 5.97 -20.29
N ASP A 166 -8.37 6.56 -19.10
CA ASP A 166 -7.39 7.49 -18.53
C ASP A 166 -6.18 6.81 -17.84
N SER A 167 -6.11 5.48 -17.80
CA SER A 167 -5.01 4.75 -17.16
C SER A 167 -3.67 4.97 -17.90
N GLU A 168 -3.69 5.33 -19.19
CA GLU A 168 -2.50 5.74 -19.93
C GLU A 168 -1.98 7.13 -19.52
N LEU A 169 -2.83 7.96 -18.90
CA LEU A 169 -2.47 9.30 -18.40
C LEU A 169 -2.02 9.27 -16.92
N LEU A 170 -2.32 8.19 -16.20
CA LEU A 170 -1.96 7.98 -14.79
C LEU A 170 -0.64 7.20 -14.65
N ASN A 171 0.39 7.63 -15.38
CA ASN A 171 1.73 7.14 -15.08
C ASN A 171 2.16 7.77 -13.75
N GLY A 172 2.13 6.96 -12.69
CA GLY A 172 2.71 7.32 -11.40
C GLY A 172 4.21 7.59 -11.53
N PRO A 173 4.84 8.10 -10.46
CA PRO A 173 6.29 8.23 -10.43
C PRO A 173 6.94 6.89 -10.78
N GLN A 174 7.88 6.88 -11.70
CA GLN A 174 8.56 5.65 -12.09
C GLN A 174 9.48 5.19 -10.95
N LEU A 175 9.37 3.92 -10.57
CA LEU A 175 10.27 3.30 -9.60
C LEU A 175 11.73 3.50 -10.04
N GLN A 176 12.61 3.64 -9.05
CA GLN A 176 14.02 3.96 -9.28
C GLN A 176 14.69 2.86 -10.12
N GLY A 177 15.03 3.18 -11.38
CA GLY A 177 15.63 2.24 -12.34
C GLY A 177 14.66 1.67 -13.40
N GLU A 178 13.36 1.95 -13.29
CA GLU A 178 12.35 1.57 -14.30
C GLU A 178 12.01 2.72 -15.26
N GLY A 179 12.65 3.87 -15.09
CA GLY A 179 12.47 5.01 -15.98
C GLY A 179 13.22 4.90 -17.29
N ILE A 180 12.68 5.53 -18.33
CA ILE A 180 13.37 5.66 -19.61
C ILE A 180 14.63 6.49 -19.36
N SER A 181 15.81 5.90 -19.60
CA SER A 181 17.06 6.61 -19.40
C SER A 181 17.24 7.71 -20.45
N GLN A 182 17.97 8.78 -20.11
CA GLN A 182 18.26 9.85 -21.08
C GLN A 182 18.96 9.29 -22.34
N ASP A 183 19.80 8.27 -22.18
CA ASP A 183 20.44 7.55 -23.28
C ASP A 183 19.44 6.83 -24.20
N ASP A 184 18.26 6.44 -23.69
CA ASP A 184 17.20 5.82 -24.48
C ASP A 184 16.29 6.86 -25.15
N ILE A 185 16.16 8.05 -24.54
CA ILE A 185 15.51 9.21 -25.17
C ILE A 185 16.34 9.69 -26.36
N ASP A 186 17.65 9.78 -26.21
CA ASP A 186 18.53 10.30 -27.27
C ASP A 186 18.52 9.39 -28.52
N LYS A 187 18.36 8.07 -28.35
CA LYS A 187 18.22 7.10 -29.47
C LYS A 187 16.90 7.21 -30.26
N LEU A 188 15.89 7.91 -29.73
CA LEU A 188 14.60 8.11 -30.43
C LEU A 188 14.64 9.30 -31.39
N PHE A 189 15.64 10.18 -31.26
CA PHE A 189 15.76 11.41 -32.05
C PHE A 189 16.95 11.41 -33.03
N ASP A 190 17.71 10.32 -33.08
CA ASP A 190 18.75 10.01 -34.09
C ASP A 190 18.24 9.03 -35.17
#